data_AF-A0A0X2NPG6-F1
#
_entry.id   AF-A0A0X2NPG6-F1
#
_cell.length_a   1.000
_cell.length_b   1.000
_cell.length_c   1.000
_cell.angle_alpha   90.00
_cell.angle_beta   90.00
_cell.angle_gamma   90.00
#
_symmetry.space_group_name_H-M   'P 1'
#
loop_
_entity.id
_entity.type
_entity.pdbx_description
1 polymer ?
#
loop_
_entity_poly.entity_id
_entity_poly.type
_entity_poly.pdbx_seq_one_letter_code
_entity_poly.pdbx_strand_id
1 'polypeptide(L)'
;MTTGTTDRTEVFDTFAGVLKALANGRRLELIEVLAQGEHTVDTLATMTDSAVTTTSNHLQALKRAGLVATRREGTSIHYRLAGG
;
A
#
# COMPACT_ATOMS: atom_id res chain seq x y z
N MET A 1 2.20 -24.73 26.16
CA MET A 1 2.55 -24.70 24.73
C MET A 1 1.28 -25.01 23.97
N THR A 2 0.47 -24.00 23.70
CA THR A 2 -0.84 -24.15 23.04
C THR A 2 -0.75 -23.39 21.72
N THR A 3 -0.60 -24.11 20.62
CA THR A 3 -0.55 -23.57 19.28
C THR A 3 -1.89 -22.91 19.00
N GLY A 4 -1.90 -21.58 18.88
CA GLY A 4 -3.10 -20.77 18.76
C GLY A 4 -3.84 -21.02 17.45
N THR A 5 -5.07 -21.50 17.56
CA THR A 5 -6.04 -21.44 16.46
C THR A 5 -6.39 -19.98 16.25
N THR A 6 -5.80 -19.32 15.25
CA THR A 6 -6.24 -17.97 14.83
C THR A 6 -7.75 -18.00 14.62
N ASP A 7 -8.50 -17.08 15.23
CA ASP A 7 -9.94 -17.02 15.06
C ASP A 7 -10.23 -16.80 13.58
N ARG A 8 -11.00 -17.72 12.99
CA ARG A 8 -11.39 -17.68 11.59
C ARG A 8 -12.05 -16.34 11.22
N THR A 9 -12.75 -15.70 12.15
CA THR A 9 -13.35 -14.37 11.98
C THR A 9 -12.28 -13.30 11.78
N GLU A 10 -11.25 -13.29 12.62
CA GLU A 10 -10.12 -12.34 12.52
C GLU A 10 -9.37 -12.48 11.20
N VAL A 11 -9.24 -13.72 10.71
CA VAL A 11 -8.65 -13.98 9.38
C VAL A 11 -9.49 -13.33 8.29
N PHE A 12 -10.82 -13.53 8.30
CA PHE A 12 -11.71 -12.92 7.30
C PHE A 12 -11.77 -11.40 7.40
N ASP A 13 -11.71 -10.82 8.59
CA ASP A 13 -11.67 -9.38 8.79
C ASP A 13 -10.38 -8.78 8.22
N THR A 14 -9.26 -9.48 8.40
CA THR A 14 -7.98 -9.11 7.78
C THR A 14 -8.07 -9.12 6.26
N PHE A 15 -8.64 -10.18 5.67
CA PHE A 15 -8.88 -10.26 4.23
C PHE A 15 -9.78 -9.13 3.72
N ALA A 16 -10.88 -8.85 4.43
CA ALA A 16 -11.79 -7.76 4.09
C ALA A 16 -11.08 -6.40 4.11
N GLY A 17 -10.18 -6.17 5.07
CA GLY A 17 -9.34 -4.98 5.13
C GLY A 17 -8.45 -4.80 3.90
N VAL A 18 -7.77 -5.88 3.48
CA VAL A 18 -6.94 -5.89 2.27
C VAL A 18 -7.78 -5.62 1.02
N LEU A 19 -8.89 -6.34 0.85
CA LEU A 19 -9.78 -6.17 -0.30
C LEU A 19 -10.36 -4.75 -0.37
N LYS A 20 -10.72 -4.16 0.77
CA LYS A 20 -11.17 -2.77 0.86
C LYS A 20 -10.08 -1.79 0.43
N ALA A 21 -8.83 -2.04 0.80
CA ALA A 21 -7.71 -1.25 0.34
C ALA A 21 -7.47 -1.41 -1.18
N LEU A 22 -7.76 -2.56 -1.78
CA LEU A 22 -7.66 -2.76 -3.23
C LEU A 22 -8.86 -2.23 -4.03
N ALA A 23 -10.05 -2.12 -3.41
CA ALA A 23 -11.30 -1.72 -4.07
C ALA A 23 -11.38 -0.20 -4.39
N ASN A 24 -10.37 0.34 -5.07
CA ASN A 24 -10.32 1.71 -5.56
C ASN A 24 -9.38 1.81 -6.76
N GLY A 25 -9.85 2.35 -7.88
CA GLY A 25 -9.09 2.42 -9.13
C GLY A 25 -7.76 3.15 -9.02
N ARG A 26 -7.70 4.29 -8.30
CA ARG A 26 -6.45 5.05 -8.11
C ARG A 26 -5.42 4.29 -7.28
N ARG A 27 -5.88 3.50 -6.31
CA ARG A 27 -4.97 2.64 -5.53
C ARG A 27 -4.42 1.48 -6.37
N LEU A 28 -5.22 0.93 -7.29
CA LEU A 28 -4.76 -0.09 -8.23
C LEU A 28 -3.74 0.48 -9.22
N GLU A 29 -3.96 1.69 -9.72
CA GLU A 29 -3.01 2.43 -10.57
C GLU A 29 -1.66 2.62 -9.87
N LEU A 30 -1.67 3.05 -8.59
CA LEU A 30 -0.45 3.18 -7.79
C LEU A 30 0.27 1.84 -7.57
N ILE A 31 -0.47 0.74 -7.37
CA ILE A 31 0.10 -0.60 -7.23
C ILE A 31 0.77 -1.04 -8.54
N GLU A 32 0.14 -0.78 -9.69
CA GLU A 32 0.69 -1.12 -11.01
C GLU A 32 2.02 -0.39 -11.23
N VAL A 33 2.06 0.92 -10.98
CA VAL A 33 3.30 1.70 -11.07
C VAL A 33 4.38 1.16 -10.11
N LEU A 34 4.01 0.86 -8.87
CA LEU A 34 4.94 0.30 -7.87
C LEU A 34 5.41 -1.12 -8.17
N ALA A 35 4.70 -1.85 -9.04
CA ALA A 35 5.14 -3.16 -9.51
C ALA A 35 6.36 -3.04 -10.45
N GLN A 36 6.57 -1.87 -11.06
CA GLN A 36 7.70 -1.60 -11.95
C GLN A 36 8.94 -1.07 -11.20
N GLY A 37 8.79 -0.62 -9.95
CA GLY A 37 9.91 -0.13 -9.15
C GLY A 37 9.50 0.73 -7.95
N GLU A 38 10.48 1.07 -7.13
CA GLU A 38 10.27 1.96 -5.99
C GLU A 38 10.19 3.43 -6.45
N HIS A 39 9.20 4.17 -5.96
CA HIS A 39 8.99 5.57 -6.34
C HIS A 39 8.67 6.45 -5.12
N THR A 40 9.02 7.73 -5.20
CA THR A 40 8.61 8.72 -4.19
C THR A 40 7.14 9.09 -4.36
N VAL A 41 6.55 9.71 -3.34
CA VAL A 41 5.16 10.19 -3.41
C VAL A 41 4.96 11.21 -4.54
N ASP A 42 5.93 12.11 -4.76
CA ASP A 42 5.87 13.12 -5.82
C ASP A 42 5.94 12.49 -7.21
N THR A 43 6.80 11.49 -7.40
CA THR A 43 6.87 10.73 -8.67
C THR A 43 5.56 10.00 -8.93
N LEU A 44 5.01 9.32 -7.92
CA LEU A 44 3.73 8.62 -8.05
C LEU A 44 2.57 9.57 -8.38
N ALA A 45 2.49 10.69 -7.69
CA ALA A 45 1.50 11.74 -7.94
C ALA A 45 1.58 12.26 -9.38
N THR A 46 2.80 12.44 -9.89
CA THR A 46 3.04 12.85 -11.29
C THR A 46 2.61 11.76 -12.27
N MET A 47 2.98 10.50 -12.04
CA MET A 47 2.68 9.39 -12.95
C MET A 47 1.19 9.06 -13.04
N THR A 48 0.44 9.27 -11.95
CA THR A 48 -1.01 8.99 -11.88
C THR A 48 -1.88 10.24 -12.05
N ASP A 49 -1.30 11.35 -12.50
CA ASP A 49 -1.98 12.66 -12.67
C ASP A 49 -2.88 13.01 -11.47
N SER A 50 -2.29 13.03 -10.28
CA SER A 50 -3.00 13.18 -9.00
C SER A 50 -2.27 14.16 -8.07
N ALA A 51 -3.02 14.81 -7.17
CA ALA A 51 -2.41 15.67 -6.16
C ALA A 51 -1.61 14.84 -5.13
N VAL A 52 -0.43 15.35 -4.72
CA VAL A 52 0.46 14.70 -3.73
C VAL A 52 -0.28 14.32 -2.44
N THR A 53 -1.17 15.18 -1.94
CA THR A 53 -1.98 14.90 -0.74
C THR A 53 -2.89 13.69 -0.94
N THR A 54 -3.56 13.59 -2.09
CA THR A 54 -4.44 12.46 -2.43
C THR A 54 -3.62 11.18 -2.57
N THR A 55 -2.50 11.23 -3.28
CA THR A 55 -1.57 10.11 -3.46
C THR A 55 -1.04 9.63 -2.10
N SER A 56 -0.62 10.53 -1.21
CA SER A 56 -0.18 10.20 0.14
C SER A 56 -1.27 9.48 0.95
N ASN A 57 -2.52 9.96 0.87
CA ASN A 57 -3.64 9.31 1.55
C ASN A 57 -3.91 7.89 1.02
N HIS A 58 -3.81 7.69 -0.30
CA HIS A 58 -3.92 6.39 -0.92
C HIS A 58 -2.80 5.44 -0.50
N LEU A 59 -1.55 5.90 -0.52
CA LEU A 59 -0.39 5.13 -0.10
C LEU A 59 -0.43 4.77 1.40
N GLN A 60 -0.94 5.66 2.25
CA GLN A 60 -1.17 5.34 3.66
C GLN A 60 -2.22 4.25 3.85
N ALA A 61 -3.32 4.28 3.09
CA ALA A 61 -4.33 3.23 3.14
C ALA A 61 -3.74 1.87 2.70
N LEU A 62 -2.96 1.86 1.62
CA LEU A 62 -2.25 0.67 1.15
C LEU A 62 -1.22 0.17 2.18
N LYS A 63 -0.46 1.07 2.82
CA LYS A 63 0.52 0.74 3.85
C LYS A 63 -0.13 0.13 5.08
N ARG A 64 -1.26 0.68 5.54
CA ARG A 64 -2.03 0.12 6.66
C ARG A 64 -2.58 -1.27 6.36
N ALA A 65 -2.90 -1.54 5.10
CA ALA A 65 -3.30 -2.87 4.63
C ALA A 65 -2.12 -3.81 4.35
N GLY A 66 -0.88 -3.38 4.59
CA GLY A 66 0.32 -4.19 4.37
C GLY A 66 0.66 -4.43 2.90
N LEU A 67 0.09 -3.66 1.96
CA LEU A 67 0.29 -3.84 0.52
C LEU A 67 1.53 -3.11 0.00
N VAL A 68 1.96 -2.05 0.69
CA VAL A 68 3.17 -1.28 0.34
C VAL A 68 4.05 -1.08 1.56
N ALA A 69 5.35 -1.04 1.34
CA ALA A 69 6.36 -0.69 2.33
C ALA A 69 7.04 0.64 1.96
N THR A 70 7.77 1.20 2.92
CA THR A 70 8.51 2.45 2.72
C THR A 70 9.98 2.26 3.05
N ARG A 71 10.86 2.81 2.22
CA ARG A 71 12.30 2.94 2.47
C ARG A 71 12.66 4.43 2.50
N ARG A 72 13.56 4.81 3.41
CA ARG A 72 14.07 6.19 3.46
C ARG A 72 15.42 6.25 2.76
N GLU A 73 15.58 7.22 1.88
CA GLU A 73 16.84 7.50 1.18
C GLU A 73 17.14 9.00 1.31
N GLY A 74 18.10 9.32 2.19
CA GLY A 74 18.36 10.70 2.62
C GLY A 74 17.12 11.35 3.23
N THR A 75 16.61 12.40 2.58
CA THR A 75 15.40 13.13 2.97
C THR A 75 14.13 12.60 2.31
N SER A 76 14.25 11.71 1.33
CA SER A 76 13.12 11.19 0.54
C SER A 76 12.57 9.89 1.10
N ILE A 77 11.25 9.71 0.97
CA ILE A 77 10.56 8.45 1.27
C ILE A 77 10.15 7.80 -0.05
N HIS A 78 10.62 6.58 -0.24
CA HIS A 78 10.30 5.73 -1.38
C HIS A 78 9.28 4.68 -0.95
N TYR A 79 8.27 4.48 -1.78
CA TYR A 79 7.27 3.43 -1.64
C TYR A 79 7.63 2.27 -2.57
N ARG A 80 7.31 1.06 -2.13
CA ARG A 80 7.51 -0.20 -2.86
C ARG A 80 6.38 -1.18 -2.54
N LEU A 81 6.12 -2.17 -3.39
CA LEU A 81 5.24 -3.27 -3.01
C LEU A 81 5.80 -4.04 -1.81
N ALA A 82 4.94 -4.40 -0.88
CA ALA A 82 5.32 -5.24 0.25
C ALA A 82 5.57 -6.68 -0.23
N GLY A 83 6.62 -7.32 0.28
CA GLY A 83 6.95 -8.71 -0.05
C GLY A 83 7.65 -8.94 -1.39
N GLY A 84 7.94 -7.88 -2.15
CA GLY A 84 8.91 -7.88 -3.26
C GLY A 84 10.33 -7.58 -2.79
#